data_AF-A0A7W0Y889-F1
#
_entry.id   AF-A0A7W0Y889-F1
#
_cell.length_a   1.000
_cell.length_b   1.000
_cell.length_c   1.000
_cell.angle_alpha   90.00
_cell.angle_beta   90.00
_cell.angle_gamma   90.00
#
_symmetry.space_group_name_H-M   'P 1'
#
loop_
_entity.id
_entity.type
_entity.pdbx_description
1 polymer ?
#
loop_
_entity_poly.entity_id
_entity_poly.type
_entity_poly.pdbx_seq_one_letter_code
_entity_poly.pdbx_strand_id
1 'polypeptide(L)'
;MPRFTAQARTRLAHAVAAVTRRDFGAIEKVAHELHTLAGEAGLLGLIAIVPIARDGEIMARQLCATQTDEDAPSLLAILDRLAAAVERVEVAPQVPTESA
;
A
#
# COMPACT_ATOMS: atom_id res chain seq x y z
N MET A 1 12.04 -12.34 -2.48
CA MET A 1 10.79 -11.58 -2.72
C MET A 1 9.51 -12.15 -2.09
N PRO A 2 9.26 -13.48 -1.96
CA PRO A 2 7.95 -14.02 -1.53
C PRO A 2 7.43 -13.50 -0.18
N ARG A 3 8.35 -13.21 0.76
CA ARG A 3 7.99 -12.68 2.09
C ARG A 3 7.42 -11.27 2.03
N PHE A 4 7.97 -10.39 1.19
CA PHE A 4 7.47 -9.02 1.03
C PHE A 4 6.08 -9.02 0.41
N THR A 5 5.88 -9.75 -0.68
CA THR A 5 4.57 -9.84 -1.36
C THR A 5 3.50 -10.46 -0.46
N ALA A 6 3.80 -11.54 0.27
CA ALA A 6 2.88 -12.12 1.23
C ALA A 6 2.48 -11.13 2.33
N GLN A 7 3.45 -10.40 2.89
CA GLN A 7 3.18 -9.41 3.94
C GLN A 7 2.40 -8.19 3.39
N ALA A 8 2.72 -7.74 2.19
CA ALA A 8 2.00 -6.68 1.51
C ALA A 8 0.53 -7.06 1.24
N ARG A 9 0.26 -8.28 0.75
CA ARG A 9 -1.11 -8.79 0.57
C ARG A 9 -1.92 -8.76 1.85
N THR A 10 -1.35 -9.24 2.96
CA THR A 10 -2.04 -9.23 4.26
C THR A 10 -2.39 -7.82 4.70
N ARG A 11 -1.43 -6.88 4.62
CA ARG A 11 -1.65 -5.46 4.96
C ARG A 11 -2.74 -4.84 4.06
N LEU A 12 -2.72 -5.11 2.76
CA LEU A 12 -3.70 -4.58 1.81
C LEU A 12 -5.10 -5.14 2.06
N ALA A 13 -5.23 -6.43 2.36
CA ALA A 13 -6.52 -7.03 2.71
C ALA A 13 -7.09 -6.41 3.99
N HIS A 14 -6.25 -6.16 4.99
CA HIS A 14 -6.64 -5.45 6.21
C HIS A 14 -7.08 -4.02 5.91
N ALA A 15 -6.34 -3.30 5.05
CA ALA A 15 -6.68 -1.94 4.64
C ALA A 15 -8.04 -1.86 3.94
N VAL A 16 -8.30 -2.72 2.97
CA VAL A 16 -9.59 -2.79 2.28
C VAL A 16 -10.73 -3.08 3.26
N ALA A 17 -10.53 -4.01 4.20
CA ALA A 17 -11.53 -4.33 5.21
C ALA A 17 -11.80 -3.14 6.16
N ALA A 18 -10.76 -2.43 6.60
CA ALA A 18 -10.90 -1.26 7.47
C ALA A 18 -11.71 -0.14 6.78
N VAL A 19 -11.38 0.17 5.53
CA VAL A 19 -12.06 1.20 4.74
C VAL A 19 -13.51 0.80 4.46
N THR A 20 -13.75 -0.45 4.05
CA THR A 20 -15.10 -0.96 3.77
C THR A 20 -16.00 -0.93 5.01
N ARG A 21 -15.44 -1.23 6.19
CA ARG A 21 -16.17 -1.25 7.46
C ARG A 21 -16.27 0.11 8.14
N ARG A 22 -15.63 1.14 7.58
CA ARG A 22 -15.55 2.49 8.17
C ARG A 22 -14.96 2.47 9.58
N ASP A 23 -13.98 1.59 9.78
CA ASP A 23 -13.27 1.49 11.05
C ASP A 23 -12.15 2.53 11.05
N PHE A 24 -12.48 3.77 11.43
CA PHE A 24 -11.52 4.88 11.44
C PHE A 24 -10.32 4.62 12.37
N GLY A 25 -10.51 3.85 13.45
CA GLY A 25 -9.41 3.43 14.32
C GLY A 25 -8.46 2.43 13.63
N ALA A 26 -8.98 1.58 12.76
CA ALA A 26 -8.15 0.73 11.90
C ALA A 26 -7.54 1.51 10.73
N ILE A 27 -8.24 2.49 10.15
CA ILE A 27 -7.73 3.32 9.05
C ILE A 27 -6.48 4.12 9.48
N GLU A 28 -6.41 4.58 10.72
CA GLU A 28 -5.18 5.20 11.25
C GLU A 28 -3.98 4.24 11.20
N LYS A 29 -4.21 2.97 11.56
CA LYS A 29 -3.18 1.92 11.47
C LYS A 29 -2.80 1.63 10.01
N VAL A 30 -3.77 1.65 9.10
CA VAL A 30 -3.53 1.48 7.66
C VAL A 30 -2.56 2.54 7.13
N ALA A 31 -2.69 3.81 7.55
CA ALA A 31 -1.74 4.84 7.15
C ALA A 31 -0.30 4.50 7.57
N HIS A 32 -0.11 3.96 8.78
CA HIS A 32 1.20 3.51 9.25
C HIS A 32 1.70 2.29 8.47
N GLU A 33 0.83 1.32 8.18
CA GLU A 33 1.20 0.14 7.39
C GLU A 33 1.63 0.50 5.96
N LEU A 34 0.96 1.47 5.33
CA LEU A 34 1.32 1.98 4.01
C LEU A 34 2.65 2.74 4.03
N HIS A 35 2.91 3.52 5.09
CA HIS A 35 4.21 4.15 5.32
C HIS A 35 5.34 3.11 5.40
N THR A 36 5.17 2.09 6.23
CA THR A 36 6.14 1.00 6.38
C THR A 36 6.34 0.25 5.06
N LEU A 37 5.26 -0.04 4.33
CA LEU A 37 5.33 -0.71 3.04
C LEU A 37 6.13 0.12 2.02
N ALA A 38 5.94 1.44 1.99
CA ALA A 38 6.72 2.33 1.13
C ALA A 38 8.21 2.31 1.50
N GLY A 39 8.54 2.29 2.80
CA GLY A 39 9.92 2.18 3.29
C GLY A 39 10.58 0.86 2.88
N GLU A 40 9.91 -0.27 3.14
CA GLU A 40 10.36 -1.60 2.73
C GLU A 40 10.54 -1.70 1.22
N ALA A 41 9.58 -1.20 0.44
CA ALA A 41 9.66 -1.16 -1.02
C ALA A 41 10.86 -0.34 -1.51
N GLY A 42 11.13 0.81 -0.90
CA GLY A 42 12.30 1.63 -1.20
C GLY A 42 13.62 0.91 -0.95
N LEU A 43 13.75 0.22 0.20
CA LEU A 43 14.94 -0.57 0.54
C LEU A 43 15.17 -1.74 -0.42
N LEU A 44 14.10 -2.29 -0.98
CA LEU A 44 14.14 -3.40 -1.94
C LEU A 44 14.25 -2.93 -3.41
N GLY A 45 14.37 -1.62 -3.66
CA GLY A 45 14.45 -1.08 -5.01
C GLY A 45 13.15 -1.18 -5.81
N LEU A 46 12.01 -1.39 -5.15
CA LEU A 46 10.69 -1.54 -5.77
C LEU A 46 10.06 -0.17 -6.05
N ILE A 47 10.73 0.63 -6.86
CA ILE A 47 10.42 2.06 -7.07
C ILE A 47 8.99 2.27 -7.60
N ALA A 48 8.42 1.31 -8.32
CA ALA A 48 7.05 1.38 -8.81
C ALA A 48 5.98 1.33 -7.70
N ILE A 49 6.30 0.73 -6.53
CA ILE A 49 5.38 0.58 -5.40
C ILE A 49 5.38 1.82 -4.49
N VAL A 50 6.56 2.42 -4.30
CA VAL A 50 6.77 3.54 -3.36
C VAL A 50 5.79 4.70 -3.54
N PRO A 51 5.57 5.27 -4.75
CA PRO A 51 4.66 6.41 -4.90
C PRO A 51 3.21 6.01 -4.62
N ILE A 52 2.79 4.82 -5.04
CA ILE A 52 1.41 4.34 -4.83
C ILE A 52 1.12 4.15 -3.34
N ALA A 53 2.07 3.58 -2.60
CA ALA A 53 1.95 3.41 -1.15
C ALA A 53 1.90 4.75 -0.41
N ARG A 54 2.67 5.75 -0.86
CA ARG A 54 2.64 7.11 -0.28
C ARG A 54 1.32 7.84 -0.57
N ASP A 55 0.80 7.72 -1.79
CA ASP A 55 -0.51 8.29 -2.13
C ASP A 55 -1.61 7.68 -1.23
N GLY A 56 -1.54 6.36 -1.00
CA GLY A 56 -2.44 5.66 -0.10
C GLY A 56 -2.30 6.11 1.35
N GLU A 57 -1.06 6.31 1.84
CA GLU A 57 -0.81 6.86 3.18
C GLU A 57 -1.48 8.23 3.36
N ILE A 58 -1.27 9.14 2.40
CA ILE A 58 -1.84 10.49 2.44
C ILE A 58 -3.36 10.43 2.50
N MET A 59 -3.96 9.64 1.62
CA MET A 59 -5.41 9.48 1.54
C MET A 59 -5.99 8.84 2.81
N ALA A 60 -5.33 7.84 3.38
CA ALA A 60 -5.75 7.23 4.64
C ALA A 60 -5.70 8.23 5.81
N ARG A 61 -4.69 9.09 5.87
CA ARG A 61 -4.62 10.17 6.87
C ARG A 61 -5.71 11.22 6.67
N GLN A 62 -6.00 11.59 5.43
CA GLN A 62 -7.09 12.52 5.11
C GLN A 62 -8.44 11.95 5.54
N LEU A 63 -8.73 10.70 5.15
CA LEU A 63 -9.96 10.00 5.52
C LEU A 63 -10.13 9.90 7.05
N CYS A 64 -9.04 9.64 7.78
CA CYS A 64 -9.07 9.60 9.24
C CYS A 64 -9.29 11.00 9.87
N ALA A 65 -8.75 12.05 9.25
CA ALA A 65 -8.89 13.43 9.74
C ALA A 65 -10.28 14.01 9.48
N THR A 66 -10.87 13.72 8.32
CA THR A 66 -12.20 14.19 7.94
C THR A 66 -13.31 13.35 8.57
N GLN A 67 -13.06 12.05 8.75
CA GLN A 67 -14.08 11.07 9.17
C GLN A 67 -15.33 11.09 8.28
N THR A 68 -15.16 11.46 7.01
CA THR A 68 -16.21 11.44 5.99
C THR A 68 -15.95 10.33 4.98
N ASP A 69 -16.98 9.73 4.43
CA ASP A 69 -16.81 8.62 3.47
C ASP A 69 -16.42 9.09 2.06
N GLU A 70 -16.36 10.40 1.82
CA GLU A 70 -16.17 10.97 0.48
C GLU A 70 -14.87 10.48 -0.17
N ASP A 71 -13.82 10.31 0.64
CA ASP A 71 -12.51 9.87 0.20
C ASP A 71 -12.34 8.34 0.19
N ALA A 72 -13.30 7.58 0.74
CA ALA A 72 -13.19 6.13 0.86
C ALA A 72 -13.07 5.41 -0.51
N PRO A 73 -13.85 5.77 -1.56
CA PRO A 73 -13.68 5.19 -2.90
C PRO A 73 -12.31 5.46 -3.50
N SER A 74 -11.76 6.67 -3.27
CA SER A 74 -10.43 7.06 -3.75
C SER A 74 -9.34 6.23 -3.09
N LEU A 75 -9.43 6.01 -1.77
CA LEU A 75 -8.50 5.15 -1.05
C LEU A 75 -8.57 3.69 -1.55
N LEU A 76 -9.78 3.14 -1.76
CA LEU A 76 -9.95 1.79 -2.30
C LEU A 76 -9.29 1.64 -3.67
N ALA A 77 -9.47 2.60 -4.57
CA ALA A 77 -8.84 2.57 -5.89
C ALA A 77 -7.30 2.60 -5.81
N ILE A 78 -6.73 3.32 -4.84
CA ILE A 78 -5.27 3.32 -4.60
C ILE A 78 -4.81 1.95 -4.07
N LEU A 79 -5.55 1.36 -3.13
CA LEU A 79 -5.24 0.04 -2.58
C LEU A 79 -5.27 -1.06 -3.65
N ASP A 80 -6.22 -1.01 -4.59
CA ASP A 80 -6.29 -1.92 -5.73
C ASP A 80 -5.10 -1.76 -6.68
N ARG A 81 -4.72 -0.52 -6.99
CA ARG A 81 -3.52 -0.23 -7.81
C ARG A 81 -2.25 -0.73 -7.13
N LEU A 82 -2.17 -0.59 -5.81
CA LEU A 82 -1.04 -1.05 -5.01
C LEU A 82 -0.96 -2.57 -4.99
N ALA A 83 -2.09 -3.26 -4.83
CA ALA A 83 -2.16 -4.71 -4.93
C ALA A 83 -1.67 -5.20 -6.30
N ALA A 84 -2.14 -4.60 -7.39
CA ALA A 84 -1.69 -4.95 -8.73
C ALA A 84 -0.17 -4.71 -8.94
N ALA A 85 0.39 -3.66 -8.35
CA ALA A 85 1.83 -3.39 -8.41
C ALA A 85 2.64 -4.43 -7.63
N VAL A 86 2.17 -4.82 -6.45
CA VAL A 86 2.78 -5.88 -5.62
C VAL A 86 2.80 -7.21 -6.38
N GLU A 87 1.72 -7.59 -7.06
CA GLU A 87 1.66 -8.83 -7.86
C GLU A 87 2.66 -8.84 -9.02
N ARG A 88 2.83 -7.70 -9.72
CA ARG A 88 3.78 -7.61 -10.84
C ARG A 88 5.23 -7.83 -10.42
N VAL A 89 5.57 -7.45 -9.19
CA VAL A 89 6.91 -7.66 -8.63
C VAL A 89 7.17 -9.14 -8.32
N GLU A 90 6.13 -9.94 -8.05
CA GLU A 90 6.28 -11.39 -7.85
C GLU A 90 6.56 -12.13 -9.17
N VAL A 91 5.98 -11.64 -10.26
CA VAL A 91 6.05 -12.28 -11.58
C VAL A 91 7.31 -11.88 -12.37
N ALA A 92 7.87 -10.70 -12.11
CA ALA A 92 9.07 -10.22 -12.82
C ALA A 92 10.36 -10.75 -12.16
N PRO A 93 11.25 -11.48 -12.89
CA PRO A 93 12.58 -11.77 -12.38
C PRO A 93 13.35 -10.46 -12.21
N GLN A 94 13.88 -10.23 -11.01
CA GLN A 94 14.71 -9.07 -10.73
C GLN A 94 16.05 -9.27 -11.44
N VAL A 95 16.21 -8.64 -12.61
CA VAL A 95 17.51 -8.61 -13.28
C VAL A 95 18.43 -7.76 -12.40
N PRO A 96 19.57 -8.28 -11.91
CA PRO A 96 20.51 -7.48 -11.17
C PRO A 96 21.06 -6.41 -12.11
N THR A 97 20.94 -5.14 -11.75
CA THR A 97 21.69 -4.07 -12.38
C THR A 97 23.15 -4.20 -11.94
N GLU A 98 23.93 -5.03 -12.62
CA GLU A 98 25.38 -4.92 -12.60
C GLU A 98 25.75 -3.65 -13.41
N SER A 99 26.11 -2.58 -12.69
CA SER A 99 26.79 -1.44 -13.31
C SER A 99 28.22 -1.85 -13.63
N ALA A 100 28.56 -1.78 -14.93
CA ALA A 100 29.89 -1.94 -15.50
C ALA A 100 30.85 -0.79 -15.12
#